data_AF-A0A1M5P0K4-F1
#
_entry.id   AF-A0A1M5P0K4-F1
#
_cell.length_a   1.000
_cell.length_b   1.000
_cell.length_c   1.000
_cell.angle_alpha   90.00
_cell.angle_beta   90.00
_cell.angle_gamma   90.00
#
_symmetry.space_group_name_H-M   'P 1'
#
loop_
_entity.id
_entity.type
_entity.pdbx_description
1 polymer ?
#
loop_
_entity_poly.entity_id
_entity_poly.type
_entity_poly.pdbx_seq_one_letter_code
_entity_poly.pdbx_strand_id
1 'polypeptide(L)'
;MDFPVLLIFLLPILAVWGGFAFAWFAQPKDKKKVHLLLAFSGAFLLALIFFELLPHVYQHDNPRLVAILILSGVLLQIFLEFFSKGAEHGHMHLNLEENRFPLLLFLSLSVHALVEGVPIYDSQPILYGIVIHKIPVAIVLGIFLLNSRMKKVTTLLFMGAFSLMTPMGSYLAHHSSWVEDRGYLLTSLAIGVFLHISTIILFESSQGHSFNLRKLVVIILGVGLAYFL
;
A
#
# COMPACT_ATOMS: atom_id res chain seq x y z
N MET A 1 18.47 -2.67 -15.63
CA MET A 1 19.44 -1.76 -14.99
C MET A 1 19.10 -1.74 -13.52
N ASP A 2 20.01 -2.18 -12.66
CA ASP A 2 19.77 -2.18 -11.21
C ASP A 2 19.59 -0.74 -10.73
N PHE A 3 18.56 -0.49 -9.93
CA PHE A 3 18.38 0.82 -9.33
C PHE A 3 19.52 1.09 -8.35
N PRO A 4 20.11 2.30 -8.33
CA PRO A 4 20.93 2.73 -7.21
C PRO A 4 20.16 2.51 -5.91
N VAL A 5 20.81 1.95 -4.89
CA VAL A 5 20.22 1.69 -3.55
C VAL A 5 19.50 2.92 -2.99
N LEU A 6 19.98 4.12 -3.33
CA LEU A 6 19.34 5.39 -2.98
C LEU A 6 17.88 5.51 -3.50
N LEU A 7 17.59 5.01 -4.71
CA LEU A 7 16.26 5.10 -5.31
C LEU A 7 15.21 4.20 -4.62
N ILE A 8 15.63 3.08 -4.02
CA ILE A 8 14.77 2.23 -3.17
C ILE A 8 14.18 3.03 -2.01
N PHE A 9 14.96 3.94 -1.43
CA PHE A 9 14.51 4.77 -0.31
C PHE A 9 13.80 6.05 -0.77
N LEU A 10 14.28 6.69 -1.84
CA LEU A 10 13.73 7.98 -2.29
C LEU A 10 12.39 7.85 -2.99
N LEU A 11 12.18 6.86 -3.86
CA LEU A 11 10.97 6.77 -4.68
C LEU A 11 9.68 6.62 -3.84
N PRO A 12 9.63 5.78 -2.80
CA PRO A 12 8.44 5.71 -1.93
C PRO A 12 8.16 7.04 -1.20
N ILE A 13 9.20 7.75 -0.76
CA ILE A 13 9.06 9.08 -0.12
C ILE A 13 8.45 10.06 -1.11
N LEU A 14 8.99 10.12 -2.33
CA LEU A 14 8.49 10.99 -3.38
C LEU A 14 7.07 10.64 -3.80
N ALA A 15 6.70 9.36 -3.83
CA ALA A 15 5.35 8.90 -4.11
C ALA A 15 4.34 9.43 -3.08
N VAL A 16 4.68 9.35 -1.79
CA VAL A 16 3.84 9.87 -0.70
C VAL A 16 3.70 11.38 -0.78
N TRP A 17 4.81 12.11 -0.93
CA TRP A 17 4.76 13.57 -1.03
C TRP A 17 4.10 14.08 -2.31
N GLY A 18 4.29 13.39 -3.43
CA GLY A 18 3.62 13.69 -4.70
C GLY A 18 2.11 13.48 -4.62
N GLY A 19 1.67 12.35 -4.07
CA GLY A 19 0.24 12.09 -3.82
C GLY A 19 -0.36 13.10 -2.84
N PHE A 20 0.36 13.44 -1.76
CA PHE A 20 -0.07 14.45 -0.80
C PHE A 20 -0.17 15.85 -1.40
N ALA A 21 0.84 16.28 -2.17
CA ALA A 21 0.83 17.56 -2.87
C ALA A 21 -0.33 17.64 -3.85
N PHE A 22 -0.60 16.57 -4.60
CA PHE A 22 -1.77 16.49 -5.47
C PHE A 22 -3.07 16.66 -4.68
N ALA A 23 -3.24 15.96 -3.55
CA ALA A 23 -4.40 16.14 -2.69
C ALA A 23 -4.54 17.58 -2.14
N TRP A 24 -3.42 18.20 -1.77
CA TRP A 24 -3.37 19.56 -1.24
C TRP A 24 -3.82 20.61 -2.26
N PHE A 25 -3.34 20.52 -3.49
CA PHE A 25 -3.61 21.52 -4.53
C PHE A 25 -4.88 21.22 -5.33
N ALA A 26 -5.11 19.97 -5.71
CA ALA A 26 -6.24 19.60 -6.56
C ALA A 26 -7.55 19.42 -5.79
N GLN A 27 -7.48 19.10 -4.49
CA GLN A 27 -8.64 18.84 -3.62
C GLN A 27 -9.75 18.05 -4.32
N PRO A 28 -9.46 16.83 -4.83
CA PRO A 28 -10.38 16.12 -5.72
C PRO A 28 -11.69 15.79 -4.99
N LYS A 29 -12.79 16.35 -5.49
CA LYS A 29 -14.14 16.15 -4.93
C LYS A 29 -14.83 14.89 -5.45
N ASP A 30 -14.40 14.40 -6.61
CA ASP A 30 -14.99 13.23 -7.27
C ASP A 30 -14.38 11.93 -6.72
N LYS A 31 -15.06 11.35 -5.72
CA LYS A 31 -14.69 10.08 -5.11
C LYS A 31 -14.57 8.94 -6.13
N LYS A 32 -15.34 8.95 -7.22
CA LYS A 32 -15.32 7.87 -8.23
C LYS A 32 -13.98 7.79 -8.94
N LYS A 33 -13.36 8.94 -9.24
CA LYS A 33 -12.04 8.98 -9.89
C LYS A 33 -10.94 8.45 -8.97
N VAL A 34 -10.99 8.81 -7.69
CA VAL A 34 -10.05 8.30 -6.67
C VAL A 34 -10.21 6.78 -6.52
N HIS A 35 -11.44 6.26 -6.51
CA HIS A 35 -11.68 4.80 -6.49
C HIS A 35 -11.20 4.09 -7.76
N LEU A 36 -11.32 4.68 -8.94
CA LEU A 36 -10.75 4.09 -10.17
C LEU A 36 -9.22 4.05 -10.11
N LEU A 37 -8.59 5.10 -9.57
CA LEU A 37 -7.14 5.12 -9.37
C LEU A 37 -6.68 4.07 -8.34
N LEU A 38 -7.42 3.90 -7.25
CA LEU A 38 -7.20 2.80 -6.30
C LEU A 38 -7.37 1.45 -6.98
N ALA A 39 -8.41 1.24 -7.78
CA ALA A 39 -8.65 -0.02 -8.50
C ALA A 39 -7.52 -0.35 -9.50
N PHE A 40 -6.99 0.65 -10.21
CA PHE A 40 -5.79 0.49 -11.05
C PHE A 40 -4.62 -0.04 -10.23
N SER A 41 -4.31 0.68 -9.15
CA SER A 41 -3.18 0.41 -8.28
C SER A 41 -3.28 -0.95 -7.60
N GLY A 42 -4.47 -1.30 -7.09
CA GLY A 42 -4.74 -2.61 -6.49
C GLY A 42 -4.64 -3.75 -7.51
N ALA A 43 -5.12 -3.56 -8.75
CA ALA A 43 -4.96 -4.56 -9.81
C ALA A 43 -3.49 -4.77 -10.19
N PHE A 44 -2.74 -3.67 -10.31
CA PHE A 44 -1.33 -3.68 -10.62
C PHE A 44 -0.52 -4.39 -9.54
N LEU A 45 -0.74 -4.05 -8.26
CA LEU A 45 -0.10 -4.70 -7.12
C LEU A 45 -0.48 -6.19 -7.04
N LEU A 46 -1.76 -6.53 -7.23
CA LEU A 46 -2.21 -7.93 -7.27
C LEU A 46 -1.50 -8.72 -8.36
N ALA A 47 -1.36 -8.17 -9.56
CA ALA A 47 -0.67 -8.83 -10.65
C ALA A 47 0.81 -9.09 -10.32
N LEU A 48 1.52 -8.11 -9.73
CA LEU A 48 2.90 -8.30 -9.28
C LEU A 48 3.03 -9.36 -8.18
N ILE A 49 2.04 -9.50 -7.29
CA ILE A 49 2.02 -10.61 -6.33
C ILE A 49 2.05 -11.96 -7.07
N PHE A 50 1.24 -12.11 -8.11
CA PHE A 50 1.14 -13.37 -8.86
C PHE A 50 2.32 -13.64 -9.80
N PHE A 51 2.84 -12.61 -10.46
CA PHE A 51 3.91 -12.77 -11.44
C PHE A 51 5.31 -12.75 -10.82
N GLU A 52 5.51 -12.03 -9.73
CA GLU A 52 6.83 -11.82 -9.12
C GLU A 52 6.94 -12.46 -7.74
N LEU A 53 6.11 -12.05 -6.78
CA LEU A 53 6.33 -12.41 -5.37
C LEU A 53 6.03 -13.87 -5.06
N LEU A 54 4.88 -14.39 -5.50
CA LEU A 54 4.48 -15.77 -5.22
C LEU A 54 5.47 -16.77 -5.84
N PRO A 55 5.84 -16.69 -7.13
CA PRO A 55 6.85 -17.57 -7.69
C PRO A 55 8.17 -17.52 -6.93
N HIS A 56 8.60 -16.33 -6.51
CA HIS A 56 9.85 -16.15 -5.77
C HIS A 56 9.84 -16.81 -4.39
N VAL A 57 8.82 -16.57 -3.55
CA VAL A 57 8.80 -17.14 -2.19
C VAL A 57 8.59 -18.65 -2.19
N TYR A 58 7.89 -19.22 -3.19
CA TYR A 58 7.65 -20.66 -3.28
C TYR A 58 8.82 -21.47 -3.85
N GLN A 59 9.89 -20.83 -4.33
CA GLN A 59 11.13 -21.53 -4.70
C GLN A 59 11.94 -22.02 -3.49
N HIS A 60 11.59 -21.60 -2.28
CA HIS A 60 12.30 -21.95 -1.04
C HIS A 60 11.80 -23.27 -0.42
N ASP A 61 12.62 -23.88 0.45
CA ASP A 61 12.48 -25.27 0.92
C ASP A 61 11.24 -25.59 1.79
N ASN A 62 10.42 -24.60 2.14
CA ASN A 62 9.25 -24.79 3.02
C ASN A 62 7.96 -24.08 2.53
N PRO A 63 7.28 -24.62 1.50
CA PRO A 63 6.08 -24.02 0.93
C PRO A 63 4.91 -23.96 1.92
N ARG A 64 4.85 -24.86 2.90
CA ARG A 64 3.81 -24.82 3.95
C ARG A 64 3.99 -23.63 4.89
N LEU A 65 5.22 -23.35 5.31
CA LEU A 65 5.52 -22.18 6.14
C LEU A 65 5.24 -20.88 5.39
N VAL A 66 5.62 -20.80 4.11
CA VAL A 66 5.29 -19.67 3.22
C VAL A 66 3.78 -19.42 3.21
N ALA A 67 2.97 -20.46 2.96
CA ALA A 67 1.51 -20.33 2.95
C ALA A 67 0.94 -19.84 4.29
N ILE A 68 1.47 -20.35 5.42
CA ILE A 68 1.05 -19.91 6.75
C ILE A 68 1.38 -18.43 6.96
N LEU A 69 2.53 -17.96 6.51
CA LEU A 69 2.93 -16.54 6.65
C LEU A 69 2.11 -15.63 5.74
N ILE A 70 1.77 -16.06 4.53
CA ILE A 70 0.82 -15.34 3.67
C ILE A 70 -0.54 -15.21 4.37
N LEU A 71 -1.09 -16.29 4.93
CA LEU A 71 -2.35 -16.23 5.68
C LEU A 71 -2.24 -15.35 6.93
N SER A 72 -1.10 -15.41 7.62
CA SER A 72 -0.82 -14.55 8.77
C SER A 72 -0.77 -13.07 8.37
N GLY A 73 -0.24 -12.76 7.19
CA GLY A 73 -0.21 -11.42 6.63
C GLY A 73 -1.62 -10.88 6.32
N VAL A 74 -2.49 -11.73 5.77
CA VAL A 74 -3.92 -11.38 5.58
C VAL A 74 -4.57 -11.07 6.93
N LEU A 75 -4.39 -11.93 7.93
CA LEU A 75 -4.95 -11.73 9.27
C LEU A 75 -4.41 -10.47 9.95
N LEU A 76 -3.10 -10.21 9.80
CA LEU A 76 -2.48 -8.98 10.27
C LEU A 76 -3.13 -7.77 9.61
N GLN A 77 -3.33 -7.77 8.29
CA GLN A 77 -3.95 -6.64 7.63
C GLN A 77 -5.41 -6.45 8.03
N ILE A 78 -6.20 -7.51 8.19
CA ILE A 78 -7.57 -7.43 8.74
C ILE A 78 -7.56 -6.75 10.11
N PHE A 79 -6.61 -7.13 10.97
CA PHE A 79 -6.46 -6.52 12.29
C PHE A 79 -6.09 -5.03 12.21
N LEU A 80 -5.17 -4.66 11.32
CA LEU A 80 -4.81 -3.25 11.09
C LEU A 80 -6.00 -2.45 10.53
N GLU A 81 -6.74 -3.00 9.57
CA GLU A 81 -7.88 -2.34 8.95
C GLU A 81 -8.95 -1.90 9.97
N PHE A 82 -9.18 -2.69 11.02
CA PHE A 82 -10.07 -2.32 12.12
C PHE A 82 -9.72 -0.95 12.73
N PHE A 83 -8.42 -0.64 12.85
CA PHE A 83 -7.93 0.64 13.38
C PHE A 83 -7.82 1.73 12.31
N SER A 84 -7.53 1.36 11.05
CA SER A 84 -7.42 2.32 9.95
C SER A 84 -8.78 2.77 9.41
N LYS A 85 -9.86 2.03 9.72
CA LYS A 85 -11.23 2.27 9.21
C LYS A 85 -11.28 2.33 7.68
N GLY A 86 -10.43 1.55 7.01
CA GLY A 86 -10.38 1.49 5.54
C GLY A 86 -9.77 2.72 4.87
N ALA A 87 -8.93 3.48 5.57
CA ALA A 87 -8.24 4.65 5.02
C ALA A 87 -7.34 4.30 3.81
N GLU A 88 -6.72 3.14 3.84
CA GLU A 88 -5.89 2.58 2.75
C GLU A 88 -6.64 2.32 1.44
N HIS A 89 -7.95 2.10 1.49
CA HIS A 89 -8.75 1.74 0.31
C HIS A 89 -9.91 2.73 0.02
N GLY A 90 -9.94 3.87 0.70
CA GLY A 90 -10.82 5.00 0.38
C GLY A 90 -12.16 5.02 1.11
N HIS A 91 -12.39 4.14 2.09
CA HIS A 91 -13.68 3.98 2.77
C HIS A 91 -13.82 4.74 4.11
N MET A 92 -13.24 5.94 4.23
CA MET A 92 -13.38 6.72 5.47
C MET A 92 -14.75 7.39 5.63
N HIS A 93 -15.53 6.89 6.59
CA HIS A 93 -16.77 7.49 7.11
C HIS A 93 -16.56 7.98 8.54
N LEU A 94 -15.66 8.94 8.73
CA LEU A 94 -15.38 9.52 10.05
C LEU A 94 -16.17 10.82 10.22
N ASN A 95 -16.93 10.90 11.32
CA ASN A 95 -17.50 12.17 11.80
C ASN A 95 -16.33 13.12 12.14
N LEU A 96 -16.16 14.16 11.33
CA LEU A 96 -15.06 15.14 11.38
C LEU A 96 -15.15 16.12 12.58
N GLU A 97 -15.92 15.78 13.62
CA GLU A 97 -16.22 16.70 14.72
C GLU A 97 -15.15 16.72 15.81
N GLU A 98 -14.37 15.64 15.96
CA GLU A 98 -13.33 15.56 16.99
C GLU A 98 -11.99 16.12 16.52
N ASN A 99 -11.45 17.07 17.29
CA ASN A 99 -10.16 17.70 17.04
C ASN A 99 -8.97 16.86 17.54
N ARG A 100 -9.12 15.54 17.65
CA ARG A 100 -8.12 14.63 18.22
C ARG A 100 -7.32 13.94 17.13
N PHE A 101 -6.02 13.84 17.35
CA PHE A 101 -5.10 13.11 16.49
C PHE A 101 -5.54 11.63 16.39
N PRO A 102 -5.79 11.09 15.18
CA PRO A 102 -6.25 9.72 15.02
C PRO A 102 -5.06 8.75 15.15
N LEU A 103 -4.51 8.62 16.37
CA LEU A 103 -3.28 7.88 16.66
C LEU A 103 -3.36 6.42 16.22
N LEU A 104 -4.49 5.77 16.46
CA LEU A 104 -4.70 4.37 16.07
C LEU A 104 -4.66 4.20 14.55
N LEU A 105 -5.28 5.12 13.80
CA LEU A 105 -5.21 5.13 12.34
C LEU A 105 -3.77 5.34 11.87
N PHE A 106 -3.03 6.28 12.48
CA PHE A 106 -1.62 6.50 12.16
C PHE A 106 -0.76 5.26 12.37
N LEU A 107 -0.84 4.67 13.57
CA LEU A 107 -0.03 3.52 13.94
C LEU A 107 -0.36 2.33 13.04
N SER A 108 -1.64 2.11 12.77
CA SER A 108 -2.08 1.05 11.87
C SER A 108 -1.51 1.20 10.47
N LEU A 109 -1.69 2.38 9.85
CA LEU A 109 -1.17 2.66 8.52
C LEU A 109 0.36 2.64 8.49
N SER A 110 1.02 3.01 9.59
CA SER A 110 2.48 2.98 9.70
C SER A 110 3.00 1.54 9.73
N VAL A 111 2.38 0.66 10.52
CA VAL A 111 2.74 -0.78 10.54
C VAL A 111 2.49 -1.41 9.18
N HIS A 112 1.33 -1.14 8.58
CA HIS A 112 1.03 -1.57 7.22
C HIS A 112 2.14 -1.12 6.25
N ALA A 113 2.40 0.19 6.16
CA ALA A 113 3.41 0.75 5.27
C ALA A 113 4.85 0.25 5.53
N LEU A 114 5.17 -0.09 6.78
CA LEU A 114 6.44 -0.72 7.17
C LEU A 114 6.57 -2.12 6.56
N VAL A 115 5.54 -2.95 6.72
CA VAL A 115 5.53 -4.33 6.18
C VAL A 115 5.61 -4.30 4.65
N GLU A 116 4.92 -3.35 4.00
CA GLU A 116 5.01 -3.18 2.54
C GLU A 116 6.41 -2.85 2.03
N GLY A 117 7.30 -2.30 2.86
CA GLY A 117 8.67 -1.96 2.47
C GLY A 117 9.60 -3.16 2.36
N VAL A 118 9.27 -4.28 3.01
CA VAL A 118 10.12 -5.46 3.07
C VAL A 118 10.48 -6.05 1.69
N PRO A 119 9.52 -6.33 0.79
CA PRO A 119 9.79 -7.03 -0.47
C PRO A 119 10.50 -6.18 -1.54
N ILE A 120 10.79 -4.90 -1.28
CA ILE A 120 11.37 -3.98 -2.27
C ILE A 120 12.80 -4.38 -2.67
N TYR A 121 13.58 -4.89 -1.72
CA TYR A 121 14.99 -5.19 -1.98
C TYR A 121 15.16 -6.37 -2.95
N ASP A 122 14.28 -7.37 -2.85
CA ASP A 122 14.39 -8.63 -3.60
C ASP A 122 13.86 -8.53 -5.04
N SER A 123 13.08 -7.48 -5.37
CA SER A 123 12.45 -7.36 -6.69
C SER A 123 12.23 -5.90 -7.13
N GLN A 124 12.88 -5.50 -8.24
CA GLN A 124 12.73 -4.16 -8.82
C GLN A 124 11.31 -3.87 -9.35
N PRO A 125 10.61 -4.80 -10.02
CA PRO A 125 9.20 -4.64 -10.37
C PRO A 125 8.32 -4.24 -9.17
N ILE A 126 8.63 -4.75 -7.98
CA ILE A 126 7.89 -4.48 -6.75
C ILE A 126 8.08 -3.04 -6.26
N LEU A 127 9.24 -2.42 -6.50
CA LEU A 127 9.43 -0.99 -6.22
C LEU A 127 8.43 -0.14 -7.01
N TYR A 128 8.23 -0.42 -8.31
CA TYR A 128 7.22 0.25 -9.11
C TYR A 128 5.80 -0.03 -8.59
N GLY A 129 5.52 -1.29 -8.22
CA GLY A 129 4.31 -1.73 -7.51
C GLY A 129 3.93 -0.81 -6.37
N ILE A 130 4.87 -0.65 -5.44
CA ILE A 130 4.68 0.10 -4.21
C ILE A 130 4.60 1.60 -4.50
N VAL A 131 5.42 2.15 -5.40
CA VAL A 131 5.31 3.58 -5.79
C VAL A 131 3.92 3.88 -6.35
N ILE A 132 3.43 3.05 -7.27
CA ILE A 132 2.08 3.20 -7.85
C ILE A 132 1.01 3.01 -6.77
N HIS A 133 1.24 2.15 -5.78
CA HIS A 133 0.34 1.95 -4.65
C HIS A 133 0.30 3.11 -3.65
N LYS A 134 1.45 3.73 -3.36
CA LYS A 134 1.56 4.82 -2.38
C LYS A 134 0.92 6.11 -2.84
N ILE A 135 0.90 6.40 -4.14
CA ILE A 135 0.30 7.63 -4.66
C ILE A 135 -1.20 7.73 -4.30
N PRO A 136 -2.06 6.75 -4.64
CA PRO A 136 -3.49 6.79 -4.29
C PRO A 136 -3.73 6.81 -2.78
N VAL A 137 -2.99 6.01 -2.02
CA VAL A 137 -3.10 5.96 -0.55
C VAL A 137 -2.77 7.33 0.06
N ALA A 138 -1.69 7.97 -0.38
CA ALA A 138 -1.30 9.30 0.08
C ALA A 138 -2.32 10.38 -0.34
N ILE A 139 -2.96 10.23 -1.50
CA ILE A 139 -4.06 11.12 -1.92
C ILE A 139 -5.25 10.99 -0.95
N VAL A 140 -5.70 9.76 -0.68
CA VAL A 140 -6.85 9.49 0.19
C VAL A 140 -6.58 10.00 1.62
N LEU A 141 -5.43 9.64 2.17
CA LEU A 141 -4.98 10.06 3.50
C LEU A 141 -4.82 11.59 3.55
N GLY A 142 -4.24 12.18 2.51
CA GLY A 142 -4.08 13.63 2.39
C GLY A 142 -5.41 14.37 2.42
N ILE A 143 -6.37 13.95 1.59
CA ILE A 143 -7.73 14.52 1.57
C ILE A 143 -8.36 14.45 2.96
N PHE A 144 -8.21 13.32 3.65
CA PHE A 144 -8.76 13.14 4.98
C PHE A 144 -8.13 14.07 6.01
N LEU A 145 -6.79 14.11 6.09
CA LEU A 145 -6.10 14.97 7.04
C LEU A 145 -6.36 16.47 6.77
N LEU A 146 -6.52 16.86 5.50
CA LEU A 146 -6.81 18.24 5.12
C LEU A 146 -8.25 18.66 5.39
N ASN A 147 -9.19 17.71 5.35
CA ASN A 147 -10.59 17.94 5.70
C ASN A 147 -10.85 17.78 7.21
N SER A 148 -9.86 17.33 7.98
CA SER A 148 -9.92 17.28 9.44
C SER A 148 -9.72 18.67 10.06
N ARG A 149 -10.07 18.83 11.35
CA ARG A 149 -9.82 20.08 12.10
C ARG A 149 -8.37 20.22 12.59
N MET A 150 -7.48 19.31 12.20
CA MET A 150 -6.09 19.29 12.66
C MET A 150 -5.28 20.48 12.13
N LYS A 151 -4.26 20.89 12.91
CA LYS A 151 -3.33 21.93 12.48
C LYS A 151 -2.50 21.42 11.29
N LYS A 152 -2.27 22.30 10.30
CA LYS A 152 -1.47 22.00 9.10
C LYS A 152 -0.09 21.41 9.42
N VAL A 153 0.56 21.91 10.48
CA VAL A 153 1.86 21.40 10.95
C VAL A 153 1.75 19.93 11.37
N THR A 154 0.69 19.56 12.09
CA THR A 154 0.45 18.17 12.50
C THR A 154 0.20 17.27 11.30
N THR A 155 -0.55 17.74 10.30
CA THR A 155 -0.73 17.02 9.03
C THR A 155 0.59 16.79 8.30
N LEU A 156 1.45 17.81 8.21
CA LEU A 156 2.76 17.69 7.58
C LEU A 156 3.68 16.72 8.34
N LEU A 157 3.68 16.76 9.68
CA LEU A 157 4.43 15.82 10.50
C LEU A 157 3.93 14.38 10.31
N PHE A 158 2.62 14.19 10.22
CA PHE A 158 2.01 12.88 9.94
C PHE A 158 2.47 12.33 8.60
N MET A 159 2.35 13.12 7.53
CA MET A 159 2.77 12.71 6.19
C MET A 159 4.28 12.49 6.10
N GLY A 160 5.07 13.31 6.80
CA GLY A 160 6.51 13.12 6.92
C GLY A 160 6.85 11.79 7.57
N ALA A 161 6.28 11.49 8.74
CA ALA A 161 6.50 10.22 9.43
C ALA A 161 6.01 9.02 8.60
N PHE A 162 4.82 9.12 8.00
CA PHE A 162 4.26 8.06 7.14
C PHE A 162 5.15 7.79 5.91
N SER A 163 5.73 8.83 5.29
CA SER A 163 6.61 8.69 4.13
C SER A 163 7.87 7.89 4.41
N LEU A 164 8.32 7.85 5.68
CA LEU A 164 9.51 7.13 6.10
C LEU A 164 9.25 5.65 6.41
N MET A 165 7.99 5.23 6.61
CA MET A 165 7.69 3.87 7.06
C MET A 165 8.09 2.80 6.04
N THR A 166 7.81 3.01 4.75
CA THR A 166 8.19 2.05 3.70
C THR A 166 9.71 1.97 3.49
N PRO A 167 10.45 3.09 3.35
CA PRO A 167 11.92 3.06 3.35
C PRO A 167 12.51 2.37 4.60
N MET A 168 11.91 2.61 5.77
CA MET A 168 12.34 1.97 7.01
C MET A 168 12.10 0.46 6.98
N GLY A 169 11.00 0.01 6.39
CA GLY A 169 10.72 -1.41 6.18
C GLY A 169 11.79 -2.08 5.31
N SER A 170 12.14 -1.46 4.18
CA SER A 170 13.20 -1.94 3.29
C SER A 170 14.56 -1.93 3.99
N TYR A 171 14.86 -0.89 4.77
CA TYR A 171 16.11 -0.78 5.52
C TYR A 171 16.25 -1.90 6.56
N LEU A 172 15.18 -2.16 7.32
CA LEU A 172 15.15 -3.21 8.34
C LEU A 172 15.26 -4.61 7.72
N ALA A 173 14.63 -4.83 6.57
CA ALA A 173 14.78 -6.07 5.82
C ALA A 173 16.22 -6.27 5.36
N HIS A 174 16.88 -5.24 4.84
CA HIS A 174 18.25 -5.35 4.33
C HIS A 174 19.34 -5.49 5.40
N HIS A 175 19.21 -4.82 6.55
CA HIS A 175 20.29 -4.74 7.56
C HIS A 175 20.10 -5.68 8.74
N SER A 176 19.03 -6.45 8.78
CA SER A 176 18.80 -7.43 9.83
C SER A 176 19.47 -8.75 9.45
N SER A 177 20.45 -9.18 10.25
CA SER A 177 21.10 -10.49 10.09
C SER A 177 20.13 -11.68 10.22
N TRP A 178 18.93 -11.46 10.76
CA TRP A 178 17.86 -12.45 10.76
C TRP A 178 17.18 -12.63 9.40
N VAL A 179 17.37 -11.68 8.48
CA VAL A 179 16.66 -11.59 7.20
C VAL A 179 17.54 -12.05 6.04
N GLU A 180 18.86 -12.07 6.20
CA GLU A 180 19.82 -12.49 5.16
C GLU A 180 19.49 -13.89 4.57
N ASP A 181 19.07 -14.86 5.41
CA ASP A 181 18.66 -16.21 4.98
C ASP A 181 17.13 -16.45 5.02
N ARG A 182 16.35 -15.48 5.50
CA ARG A 182 14.91 -15.64 5.77
C ARG A 182 14.04 -14.50 5.24
N GLY A 183 14.57 -13.67 4.33
CA GLY A 183 13.85 -12.57 3.68
C GLY A 183 12.53 -13.00 3.08
N TYR A 184 12.51 -14.17 2.43
CA TYR A 184 11.31 -14.76 1.86
C TYR A 184 10.17 -14.96 2.88
N LEU A 185 10.46 -15.14 4.18
CA LEU A 185 9.44 -15.27 5.23
C LEU A 185 8.72 -13.95 5.49
N LEU A 186 9.47 -12.83 5.59
CA LEU A 186 8.86 -11.51 5.78
C LEU A 186 8.18 -11.04 4.49
N THR A 187 8.78 -11.33 3.33
CA THR A 187 8.14 -11.14 2.02
C THR A 187 6.83 -11.94 1.94
N SER A 188 6.78 -13.17 2.45
CA SER A 188 5.54 -13.96 2.53
C SER A 188 4.46 -13.29 3.39
N LEU A 189 4.84 -12.70 4.52
CA LEU A 189 3.93 -11.90 5.35
C LEU A 189 3.41 -10.67 4.57
N ALA A 190 4.29 -9.96 3.86
CA ALA A 190 3.94 -8.80 3.05
C ALA A 190 3.00 -9.16 1.88
N ILE A 191 3.20 -10.32 1.24
CA ILE A 191 2.28 -10.86 0.21
C ILE A 191 0.86 -10.95 0.77
N GLY A 192 0.70 -11.48 1.99
CA GLY A 192 -0.60 -11.57 2.65
C GLY A 192 -1.27 -10.21 2.84
N VAL A 193 -0.49 -9.22 3.30
CA VAL A 193 -0.96 -7.83 3.44
C VAL A 193 -1.42 -7.27 2.09
N PHE A 194 -0.61 -7.41 1.03
CA PHE A 194 -0.95 -6.92 -0.30
C PHE A 194 -2.17 -7.62 -0.90
N LEU A 195 -2.33 -8.93 -0.68
CA LEU A 195 -3.48 -9.70 -1.16
C LEU A 195 -4.78 -9.18 -0.54
N HIS A 196 -4.79 -8.96 0.78
CA HIS A 196 -5.96 -8.41 1.47
C HIS A 196 -6.34 -7.02 0.92
N ILE A 197 -5.38 -6.09 0.88
CA ILE A 197 -5.62 -4.73 0.36
C ILE A 197 -6.12 -4.75 -1.07
N SER A 198 -5.44 -5.49 -1.94
CA SER A 198 -5.78 -5.52 -3.37
C SER A 198 -7.17 -6.12 -3.59
N THR A 199 -7.53 -7.18 -2.88
CA THR A 199 -8.84 -7.82 -3.02
C THR A 199 -9.98 -6.96 -2.50
N ILE A 200 -9.82 -6.25 -1.37
CA ILE A 200 -10.82 -5.28 -0.90
C ILE A 200 -11.01 -4.16 -1.93
N ILE A 201 -9.91 -3.58 -2.41
CA ILE A 201 -9.97 -2.51 -3.41
C ILE A 201 -10.70 -2.98 -4.68
N LEU A 202 -10.44 -4.20 -5.14
CA LEU A 202 -10.98 -4.73 -6.39
C LEU A 202 -12.41 -5.24 -6.28
N PHE A 203 -12.77 -5.90 -5.18
CA PHE A 203 -14.06 -6.60 -5.08
C PHE A 203 -15.08 -5.85 -4.23
N GLU A 204 -14.66 -5.14 -3.18
CA GLU A 204 -15.60 -4.47 -2.27
C GLU A 204 -16.02 -3.07 -2.78
N SER A 205 -15.17 -2.41 -3.58
CA SER A 205 -15.48 -1.07 -4.11
C SER A 205 -16.63 -1.01 -5.15
N SER A 206 -17.28 -2.14 -5.48
CA SER A 206 -18.52 -2.12 -6.30
C SER A 206 -19.75 -1.90 -5.44
N GLN A 207 -20.21 -0.64 -5.35
CA GLN A 207 -21.51 -0.36 -4.75
C GLN A 207 -22.64 -0.72 -5.71
N GLY A 208 -23.44 -1.73 -5.33
CA GLY A 208 -24.55 -2.25 -6.11
C GLY A 208 -24.06 -3.16 -7.25
N HIS A 209 -24.67 -4.33 -7.41
CA HIS A 209 -24.30 -5.38 -8.39
C HIS A 209 -24.40 -4.97 -9.88
N SER A 210 -24.34 -3.68 -10.22
CA SER A 210 -24.24 -3.18 -11.59
C SER A 210 -22.80 -3.33 -12.12
N PHE A 211 -22.67 -3.93 -13.29
CA PHE A 211 -21.40 -4.05 -14.00
C PHE A 211 -20.78 -2.67 -14.30
N ASN A 212 -19.52 -2.45 -13.88
CA ASN A 212 -18.79 -1.20 -14.12
C ASN A 212 -17.65 -1.44 -15.13
N LEU A 213 -17.93 -1.19 -16.41
CA LEU A 213 -16.95 -1.36 -17.49
C LEU A 213 -15.69 -0.53 -17.27
N ARG A 214 -15.81 0.70 -16.74
CA ARG A 214 -14.64 1.56 -16.49
C ARG A 214 -13.70 0.89 -15.50
N LYS A 215 -14.24 0.38 -14.38
CA LYS A 215 -13.46 -0.35 -13.38
C LYS A 215 -12.78 -1.57 -14.00
N LEU A 216 -13.50 -2.38 -14.79
CA LEU A 216 -12.92 -3.54 -15.46
C LEU A 216 -11.75 -3.15 -16.40
N VAL A 217 -11.92 -2.12 -17.23
CA VAL A 217 -10.86 -1.64 -18.13
C VAL A 217 -9.63 -1.23 -17.33
N VAL A 218 -9.81 -0.49 -16.24
CA VAL A 218 -8.69 -0.02 -15.42
C VAL A 218 -7.98 -1.20 -14.73
N ILE A 219 -8.72 -2.24 -14.31
CA ILE A 219 -8.14 -3.48 -13.78
C ILE A 219 -7.31 -4.19 -14.85
N ILE A 220 -7.84 -4.36 -16.06
CA ILE A 220 -7.12 -5.00 -17.18
C ILE A 220 -5.85 -4.22 -17.51
N LEU A 221 -5.90 -2.89 -17.51
CA LEU A 221 -4.73 -2.04 -17.72
C LEU A 221 -3.68 -2.23 -16.60
N GLY A 222 -4.11 -2.31 -15.34
CA GLY A 222 -3.22 -2.58 -14.21
C GLY A 222 -2.53 -3.93 -14.35
N VAL A 223 -3.28 -5.00 -14.62
CA VAL A 223 -2.70 -6.34 -14.84
C VAL A 223 -1.79 -6.36 -16.06
N GLY A 224 -2.20 -5.75 -17.17
CA GLY A 224 -1.43 -5.70 -18.41
C GLY A 224 -0.11 -4.95 -18.24
N LEU A 225 -0.10 -3.82 -17.55
CA LEU A 225 1.13 -3.07 -17.26
C LEU A 225 2.08 -3.89 -16.39
N ALA A 226 1.57 -4.58 -15.36
CA ALA A 226 2.37 -5.42 -14.47
C ALA A 226 3.00 -6.61 -15.21
N TYR A 227 2.30 -7.18 -16.20
CA TYR A 227 2.81 -8.29 -17.00
C TYR A 227 4.01 -7.94 -17.89
N PHE A 228 4.13 -6.68 -18.31
CA PHE A 228 5.21 -6.22 -19.20
C PHE A 228 6.40 -5.59 -18.46
N LEU A 229 6.35 -5.52 -17.13
CA LEU A 229 7.48 -5.12 -16.28
C LEU A 229 8.44 -6.28 -16.06
#